data_AF-A0A316KIR6-F1
#
_entry.id   AF-A0A316KIR6-F1
#
_cell.length_a   1.000
_cell.length_b   1.000
_cell.length_c   1.000
_cell.angle_alpha   90.00
_cell.angle_beta   90.00
_cell.angle_gamma   90.00
#
_symmetry.space_group_name_H-M   'P 1'
#
loop_
_entity.id
_entity.type
_entity.pdbx_description
1 polymer ?
#
loop_
_entity_poly.entity_id
_entity_poly.type
_entity_poly.pdbx_seq_one_letter_code
_entity_poly.pdbx_strand_id
1 'polypeptide(L)' 'MSFVKRRDSKSSEIDLGTACLDRSVGRLFSHAGKELDLRHQSREVLMALARAPGEIVSQEELIEEVWQGRAVSTDSI' A
#
# COMPACT_ATOMS: atom_id res chain seq x y z
N MET A 1 15.95 -21.50 6.51
CA MET A 1 15.29 -21.06 5.26
C MET A 1 13.85 -21.57 5.29
N SER A 2 12.93 -20.77 5.82
CA SER A 2 11.51 -21.15 5.92
C SER A 2 10.79 -20.75 4.63
N PHE A 3 10.40 -21.77 3.89
CA PHE A 3 9.58 -21.69 2.68
C PHE A 3 8.23 -21.07 3.03
N VAL A 4 7.95 -19.89 2.49
CA VAL A 4 6.64 -19.24 2.61
C VAL A 4 5.66 -20.10 1.82
N LYS A 5 4.75 -20.72 2.57
CA LYS A 5 3.57 -21.40 2.07
C LYS A 5 2.80 -20.38 1.24
N ARG A 6 2.93 -20.43 -0.09
CA ARG A 6 2.08 -19.69 -1.03
C ARG A 6 0.64 -20.05 -0.67
N ARG A 7 -0.02 -19.22 0.13
CA ARG A 7 -1.47 -19.21 0.16
C ARG A 7 -1.87 -18.80 -1.25
N ASP A 8 -2.93 -19.40 -1.77
CA ASP A 8 -3.70 -18.86 -2.89
C ASP A 8 -4.10 -17.42 -2.50
N SER A 9 -3.18 -16.47 -2.70
CA SER A 9 -3.43 -15.08 -2.43
C SER A 9 -4.46 -14.67 -3.46
N LYS A 10 -5.63 -14.28 -2.95
CA LYS A 10 -6.71 -13.73 -3.77
C LYS A 10 -6.11 -12.62 -4.64
N SER A 11 -6.63 -12.42 -5.85
CA SER A 11 -6.13 -11.37 -6.77
C SER A 11 -6.09 -9.96 -6.16
N SER A 12 -6.75 -9.75 -5.01
CA SER A 12 -6.73 -8.51 -4.24
C SER A 12 -5.52 -8.36 -3.28
N GLU A 13 -4.80 -9.42 -2.94
CA GLU A 13 -3.65 -9.36 -2.03
C GLU A 13 -2.36 -8.99 -2.76
N ILE A 14 -1.55 -8.12 -2.15
CA ILE A 14 -0.18 -7.79 -2.58
C ILE A 14 0.78 -8.17 -1.47
N ASP A 15 1.77 -8.99 -1.79
CA ASP A 15 2.87 -9.29 -0.88
C ASP A 15 3.93 -8.18 -0.96
N LEU A 16 4.27 -7.60 0.19
CA LEU A 16 5.28 -6.54 0.37
C LEU A 16 6.48 -7.07 1.17
N GLY A 17 6.65 -8.39 1.25
CA GLY A 17 7.80 -9.08 1.83
C GLY A 17 7.75 -9.23 3.36
N THR A 18 7.46 -8.17 4.10
CA THR A 18 7.23 -8.26 5.58
C THR A 18 5.76 -8.08 5.97
N ALA A 19 4.95 -7.61 5.04
CA ALA A 19 3.52 -7.40 5.21
C ALA A 19 2.77 -7.74 3.92
N CYS A 20 1.46 -7.94 4.05
CA CYS A 20 0.55 -8.21 2.95
C CYS A 20 -0.57 -7.16 2.94
N LEU A 21 -0.78 -6.50 1.81
CA LEU A 21 -1.84 -5.53 1.60
C LEU A 21 -3.05 -6.22 0.97
N ASP A 22 -4.21 -6.12 1.61
CA ASP A 22 -5.48 -6.41 0.95
C ASP A 22 -6.01 -5.14 0.29
N ARG A 23 -5.86 -5.05 -1.04
CA ARG A 23 -6.29 -3.87 -1.82
C ARG A 23 -7.81 -3.73 -1.91
N SER A 24 -8.58 -4.77 -1.55
CA SER A 24 -10.05 -4.66 -1.56
C SER A 24 -10.57 -3.81 -0.39
N VAL A 25 -9.86 -3.83 0.73
CA VAL A 25 -10.23 -3.11 1.97
C VAL A 25 -9.20 -2.06 2.40
N GLY A 26 -8.05 -1.98 1.71
CA GLY A 26 -6.97 -1.06 2.04
C GLY A 26 -6.36 -1.32 3.42
N ARG A 27 -6.21 -2.59 3.80
CA ARG A 27 -5.66 -2.98 5.11
C ARG A 27 -4.37 -3.75 4.93
N LEU A 28 -3.42 -3.49 5.83
CA LEU A 28 -2.14 -4.16 5.85
C LEU A 28 -2.13 -5.19 6.97
N PHE A 29 -1.56 -6.36 6.70
CA PHE A 29 -1.40 -7.44 7.67
C PHE A 29 0.06 -7.86 7.74
N SER A 30 0.55 -8.19 8.93
CA SER A 30 1.84 -8.85 9.06
C SER A 30 1.76 -10.30 8.57
N HIS A 31 2.91 -10.94 8.35
CA HIS A 31 2.96 -12.37 8.05
C HIS A 31 2.35 -13.27 9.14
N ALA A 32 2.23 -12.75 10.37
CA ALA A 32 1.55 -13.41 11.47
C ALA A 32 0.01 -13.21 11.45
N GLY A 33 -0.53 -12.50 10.46
CA GLY A 33 -1.96 -12.21 10.32
C GLY A 33 -2.47 -11.08 11.23
N LYS A 34 -1.58 -10.32 11.86
CA LYS A 34 -1.95 -9.15 12.67
C LYS A 34 -2.17 -7.94 11.76
N GLU A 35 -3.32 -7.27 11.89
CA GLU A 35 -3.55 -5.99 11.20
C GLU A 35 -2.51 -4.96 11.66
N LEU A 36 -1.86 -4.34 10.68
CA LEU A 36 -0.92 -3.24 10.83
C LEU A 36 -1.67 -1.97 10.49
N ASP A 37 -2.02 -1.19 11.51
CA ASP A 37 -2.73 0.06 11.29
C ASP A 37 -1.80 1.09 10.65
N LEU A 38 -2.30 1.71 9.58
CA LEU A 38 -1.62 2.77 8.85
C LEU A 38 -2.39 4.07 9.06
N ARG A 39 -1.65 5.16 9.21
CA ARG A 39 -2.22 6.50 9.08
C ARG A 39 -2.96 6.60 7.74
N HIS A 40 -4.04 7.37 7.73
CA HIS A 40 -4.90 7.49 6.56
C HIS A 40 -4.10 7.84 5.29
N GLN A 41 -3.23 8.86 5.34
CA GLN A 41 -2.44 9.25 4.17
C GLN A 41 -1.49 8.14 3.69
N SER A 42 -0.80 7.46 4.60
CA SER A 42 0.09 6.35 4.25
C SER A 42 -0.67 5.21 3.58
N ARG A 43 -1.92 4.97 4.02
CA ARG A 43 -2.82 3.98 3.41
C ARG A 43 -3.24 4.39 2.00
N GLU A 44 -3.62 5.65 1.81
CA GLU A 44 -4.01 6.16 0.49
C GLU A 44 -2.84 6.10 -0.50
N VAL A 45 -1.62 6.48 -0.10
CA VAL A 45 -0.41 6.34 -0.93
C VAL A 45 -0.18 4.88 -1.31
N LEU A 46 -0.22 3.98 -0.34
CA LEU A 46 -0.03 2.56 -0.60
C LEU A 46 -1.10 1.99 -1.55
N MET A 47 -2.34 2.47 -1.43
CA MET A 47 -3.44 2.11 -2.31
C MET A 47 -3.29 2.66 -3.72
N ALA A 48 -2.81 3.90 -3.89
CA ALA A 48 -2.50 4.49 -5.19
C ALA A 48 -1.42 3.65 -5.92
N LEU A 49 -0.31 3.34 -5.23
CA LEU A 49 0.74 2.47 -5.77
C LEU A 49 0.23 1.05 -6.10
N ALA A 50 -0.66 0.50 -5.28
CA ALA A 50 -1.25 -0.82 -5.50
C ALA A 50 -2.17 -0.89 -6.73
N ARG A 51 -2.65 0.25 -7.24
CA ARG A 51 -3.46 0.33 -8.47
C ARG A 51 -2.63 0.30 -9.75
N ALA A 52 -1.36 0.71 -9.69
CA ALA A 52 -0.44 0.78 -10.82
C ALA A 52 0.76 -0.17 -10.64
N PRO A 53 0.55 -1.50 -10.56
CA PRO A 53 1.63 -2.45 -10.27
C PRO A 53 2.65 -2.50 -11.41
N GLY A 54 3.92 -2.25 -11.08
CA GLY A 54 5.03 -2.29 -12.05
C GLY A 54 5.22 -1.00 -12.85
N GLU A 55 4.43 0.03 -12.54
CA GLU A 55 4.57 1.36 -13.13
C GLU A 55 5.34 2.29 -12.19
N ILE A 56 6.03 3.28 -12.77
CA ILE A 56 6.66 4.35 -12.01
C ILE A 56 5.60 5.43 -11.81
N VAL A 57 5.21 5.67 -10.57
CA VAL A 57 4.31 6.77 -10.20
C VAL A 57 5.15 7.93 -9.67
N SER A 58 4.99 9.11 -10.26
CA SER A 58 5.69 10.32 -9.86
C SER A 58 5.17 10.88 -8.54
N GLN A 59 5.96 11.77 -7.93
CA GLN A 59 5.55 12.44 -6.70
C GLN A 59 4.34 13.35 -6.95
N GLU A 60 4.31 14.04 -8.08
CA GLU A 60 3.21 14.91 -8.51
C GLU A 60 1.91 14.12 -8.65
N GLU A 61 1.94 12.95 -9.31
CA GLU A 61 0.77 12.08 -9.46
C GLU A 61 0.25 11.59 -8.10
N LEU A 62 1.13 11.20 -7.18
CA LEU A 62 0.72 10.80 -5.82
C LEU A 62 0.11 11.97 -5.05
N ILE A 63 0.65 13.18 -5.17
CA ILE A 63 0.12 14.37 -4.50
C ILE A 63 -1.27 14.70 -5.06
N GLU A 64 -1.44 14.67 -6.38
CA GLU A 64 -2.72 14.93 -7.02
C GLU A 64 -3.78 13.87 -6.62
N GLU A 65 -3.43 12.58 -6.67
CA GLU A 65 -4.37 11.49 -6.39
C GLU A 65 -4.76 11.43 -4.90
N VAL A 66 -3.77 11.49 -3.99
CA VAL A 66 -3.99 11.25 -2.56
C VAL A 66 -4.41 12.52 -1.81
N TRP A 67 -3.92 13.69 -2.22
CA TRP A 67 -4.17 14.93 -1.47
C TRP A 67 -5.15 15.90 -2.13
N GLN A 68 -5.60 15.67 -3.38
CA GLN A 68 -6.70 16.39 -4.05
C GLN A 68 -6.77 17.90 -3.75
N GLY A 69 -5.62 18.60 -3.80
CA GLY A 69 -5.56 20.05 -3.58
C GLY A 69 -5.44 20.51 -2.12
N ARG A 70 -5.21 19.63 -1.14
CA ARG A 70 -4.68 20.03 0.17
C ARG A 70 -3.20 20.38 -0.02
N ALA A 71 -2.83 21.61 0.33
CA ALA A 71 -1.44 22.04 0.29
C ALA A 71 -0.60 21.18 1.25
N VAL A 72 0.22 20.30 0.70
CA VAL A 72 1.23 19.54 1.43
C VAL A 72 2.58 20.11 1.02
N SER A 73 3.34 20.66 1.98
CA SER A 73 4.74 21.01 1.71
C SER A 73 5.55 19.75 1.49
N THR A 74 6.51 19.80 0.57
CA THR A 74 7.46 18.73 0.20
C THR A 74 8.27 18.18 1.39
N ASP A 75 8.25 18.84 2.54
CA ASP A 75 8.98 18.48 3.76
C ASP A 75 8.26 17.43 4.64
N SER A 76 7.07 16.96 4.27
CA SER A 76 6.22 16.11 5.14
C SER A 76 5.79 14.78 4.53
N ILE A 77 6.54 14.27 3.56
CA ILE A 77 6.34 12.93 2.94
C ILE A 77 7.26 11.91 3.60
#